data_AF-V4TEL4-F1
#
_entry.id   AF-V4TEL4-F1
#
_cell.length_a   1.000
_cell.length_b   1.000
_cell.length_c   1.000
_cell.angle_alpha   90.00
_cell.angle_beta   90.00
_cell.angle_gamma   90.00
#
_symmetry.space_group_name_H-M   'P 1'
#
loop_
_entity.id
_entity.type
_entity.pdbx_description
1 polymer ?
#
loop_
_entity_poly.entity_id
_entity_poly.type
_entity_poly.pdbx_seq_one_letter_code
_entity_poly.pdbx_strand_id
1 'polypeptide(L)'
;MSEQGESTPTVAAAPAITTRTKDAKEWVEDLQRSVIQSKDSAIRSARSFQHNSSTYLQTLQDFVLHGVSQYQTYEDAFFSKVKDELVSAREHPAAATGVALTAGLLFMRGPRRFLFRHTFGRLRSEEAMFVRAEKNVNELNLSGELMKKESKKLLERAALAEKEMIRGETELKNAGNQVQRLAKQVYKVETQAADLMEGLREIPGREALKLRAEVASMASLLKRQRAMMDKQIMKISELGVSV
;
A
#
# COMPACT_ATOMS: atom_id res chain seq x y z
N MET A 1 55.17 -6.76 10.40
CA MET A 1 55.27 -8.13 9.85
C MET A 1 55.23 -9.11 11.01
N SER A 2 54.71 -10.32 10.79
CA SER A 2 54.28 -11.38 11.74
C SER A 2 52.84 -11.23 12.25
N GLU A 3 51.98 -12.25 12.29
CA GLU A 3 51.77 -13.49 11.51
C GLU A 3 50.36 -13.99 11.89
N GLN A 4 49.70 -14.74 11.01
CA GLN A 4 48.33 -15.26 11.16
C GLN A 4 48.19 -16.31 12.27
N GLY A 5 46.96 -16.44 12.79
CA GLY A 5 46.55 -17.52 13.69
C GLY A 5 45.04 -17.69 13.71
N GLU A 6 44.52 -18.42 12.73
CA GLU A 6 43.14 -18.89 12.60
C GLU A 6 42.92 -20.11 13.51
N SER A 7 41.82 -20.14 14.27
CA SER A 7 41.28 -21.39 14.81
C SER A 7 39.77 -21.33 14.94
N THR A 8 39.11 -22.20 14.19
CA THR A 8 37.72 -22.62 14.38
C THR A 8 37.63 -23.56 15.60
N PRO A 9 36.42 -23.75 16.16
CA PRO A 9 35.83 -25.07 15.97
C PRO A 9 34.33 -25.06 15.68
N THR A 10 33.97 -26.00 14.81
CA THR A 10 32.62 -26.47 14.46
C THR A 10 32.11 -27.43 15.55
N VAL A 11 30.78 -27.45 15.80
CA VAL A 11 29.86 -28.64 15.70
C VAL A 11 28.61 -28.51 16.61
N ALA A 12 27.46 -28.52 15.90
CA ALA A 12 26.12 -29.08 16.20
C ALA A 12 25.22 -28.56 17.36
N ALA A 13 24.02 -28.08 16.97
CA ALA A 13 22.74 -28.73 17.34
C ALA A 13 21.54 -28.08 16.60
N ALA A 14 20.92 -28.82 15.68
CA ALA A 14 19.56 -28.59 15.19
C ALA A 14 18.72 -29.81 15.58
N PRO A 15 17.55 -29.61 16.24
CA PRO A 15 16.31 -29.91 15.54
C PRO A 15 15.16 -29.00 16.03
N ALA A 16 15.05 -27.79 15.49
CA ALA A 16 13.85 -26.93 15.68
C ALA A 16 13.41 -26.21 14.40
N ILE A 17 14.11 -26.46 13.28
CA ILE A 17 13.96 -25.68 12.05
C ILE A 17 12.84 -26.26 11.15
N THR A 18 12.48 -27.54 11.32
CA THR A 18 11.65 -28.28 10.35
C THR A 18 10.15 -28.02 10.41
N THR A 19 9.61 -27.49 11.52
CA THR A 19 8.18 -27.15 11.64
C THR A 19 7.92 -25.70 11.21
N ARG A 20 8.76 -24.77 11.66
CA ARG A 20 8.69 -23.34 11.28
C ARG A 20 8.89 -23.11 9.78
N THR A 21 9.67 -23.97 9.13
CA THR A 21 9.87 -23.93 7.68
C THR A 21 8.67 -24.44 6.89
N LYS A 22 7.85 -25.35 7.44
CA LYS A 22 6.63 -25.84 6.78
C LYS A 22 5.54 -24.77 6.78
N ASP A 23 5.30 -24.17 7.94
CA ASP A 23 4.30 -23.11 8.09
C ASP A 23 4.69 -21.85 7.29
N ALA A 24 5.98 -21.50 7.28
CA ALA A 24 6.48 -20.40 6.46
C ALA A 24 6.37 -20.70 4.95
N LYS A 25 6.58 -21.95 4.54
CA LYS A 25 6.46 -22.35 3.14
C LYS A 25 5.00 -22.33 2.67
N GLU A 26 4.08 -22.80 3.50
CA GLU A 26 2.64 -22.78 3.22
C GLU A 26 2.11 -21.33 3.13
N TRP A 27 2.57 -20.45 4.02
CA TRP A 27 2.21 -19.03 3.98
C TRP A 27 2.78 -18.29 2.77
N VAL A 28 4.01 -18.62 2.36
CA VAL A 28 4.62 -18.09 1.14
C VAL A 28 3.89 -18.59 -0.10
N GLU A 29 3.48 -19.86 -0.13
CA GLU A 29 2.73 -20.43 -1.25
C GLU A 29 1.32 -19.83 -1.36
N ASP A 30 0.62 -19.56 -0.25
CA ASP A 30 -0.68 -18.90 -0.26
C ASP A 30 -0.59 -17.41 -0.61
N LEU A 31 0.47 -16.72 -0.17
CA LEU A 31 0.76 -15.37 -0.64
C LEU A 31 1.04 -15.36 -2.14
N GLN A 32 1.83 -16.30 -2.63
CA GLN A 32 2.14 -16.41 -4.04
C GLN A 32 0.88 -16.73 -4.87
N ARG A 33 -0.01 -17.63 -4.38
CA ARG A 33 -1.30 -17.90 -5.00
C ARG A 33 -2.21 -16.68 -4.99
N SER A 34 -2.30 -15.94 -3.89
CA SER A 34 -3.13 -14.73 -3.82
C SER A 34 -2.60 -13.61 -4.71
N VAL A 35 -1.28 -13.47 -4.85
CA VAL A 35 -0.64 -12.51 -5.76
C VAL A 35 -0.86 -12.92 -7.22
N ILE A 36 -0.81 -14.21 -7.54
CA ILE A 36 -1.11 -14.73 -8.88
C ILE A 36 -2.60 -14.52 -9.21
N GLN A 37 -3.52 -14.82 -8.29
CA GLN A 37 -4.95 -14.57 -8.46
C GLN A 37 -5.28 -13.06 -8.52
N SER A 38 -4.56 -12.23 -7.78
CA SER A 38 -4.66 -10.76 -7.82
C SER A 38 -4.11 -10.20 -9.14
N LYS A 39 -3.02 -10.77 -9.68
CA LYS A 39 -2.51 -10.45 -11.02
C LYS A 39 -3.48 -10.86 -12.11
N ASP A 40 -4.03 -12.08 -12.05
CA ASP A 40 -4.99 -12.56 -13.05
C ASP A 40 -6.33 -11.80 -13.00
N SER A 41 -6.77 -11.37 -11.82
CA SER A 41 -7.96 -10.51 -11.67
C SER A 41 -7.69 -9.07 -12.10
N ALA A 42 -6.51 -8.52 -11.83
CA ALA A 42 -6.09 -7.21 -12.34
C ALA A 42 -5.92 -7.21 -13.87
N ILE A 43 -5.40 -8.29 -14.46
CA ILE A 43 -5.27 -8.46 -15.92
C ILE A 43 -6.65 -8.62 -16.57
N ARG A 44 -7.58 -9.36 -15.94
CA ARG A 44 -8.96 -9.50 -16.43
C ARG A 44 -9.74 -8.18 -16.30
N SER A 45 -9.53 -7.43 -15.22
CA SER A 45 -10.06 -6.09 -15.00
C SER A 45 -9.52 -5.08 -16.03
N ALA A 46 -8.21 -5.09 -16.28
CA ALA A 46 -7.57 -4.28 -17.30
C ALA A 46 -8.06 -4.61 -18.72
N ARG A 47 -8.31 -5.90 -19.02
CA ARG A 47 -8.93 -6.32 -20.28
C ARG A 47 -10.38 -5.86 -20.41
N SER A 48 -11.17 -5.86 -19.32
CA SER A 48 -12.54 -5.30 -19.35
C SER A 48 -12.56 -3.78 -19.50
N PHE A 49 -11.59 -3.06 -18.94
CA PHE A 49 -11.45 -1.62 -19.12
C PHE A 49 -10.97 -1.27 -20.53
N GLN A 50 -10.09 -2.08 -21.13
CA GLN A 50 -9.74 -1.97 -22.55
C GLN A 50 -10.93 -2.25 -23.46
N HIS A 51 -11.79 -3.23 -23.12
CA HIS A 51 -12.97 -3.54 -23.93
C HIS A 51 -14.02 -2.42 -23.86
N ASN A 52 -14.29 -1.85 -22.68
CA ASN A 52 -15.17 -0.68 -22.51
C ASN A 52 -14.57 0.63 -23.06
N SER A 53 -13.24 0.78 -23.05
CA SER A 53 -12.59 1.92 -23.71
C SER A 53 -12.63 1.78 -25.22
N SER A 54 -12.59 0.55 -25.76
CA SER A 54 -12.69 0.30 -27.20
C SER A 54 -14.05 0.68 -27.75
N THR A 55 -15.14 0.45 -27.01
CA THR A 55 -16.48 0.87 -27.45
C THR A 55 -16.61 2.38 -27.46
N TYR A 56 -16.15 3.10 -26.43
CA TYR A 56 -16.17 4.57 -26.42
C TYR A 56 -15.25 5.18 -27.49
N LEU A 57 -14.07 4.61 -27.72
CA LEU A 57 -13.17 5.04 -28.80
C LEU A 57 -13.74 4.70 -30.18
N GLN A 58 -14.42 3.57 -30.36
CA GLN A 58 -15.14 3.22 -31.58
C GLN A 58 -16.31 4.17 -31.80
N THR A 59 -17.11 4.49 -30.78
CA THR A 59 -18.22 5.44 -30.92
C THR A 59 -17.71 6.84 -31.22
N LEU A 60 -16.62 7.29 -30.58
CA LEU A 60 -15.96 8.55 -30.94
C LEU A 60 -15.37 8.51 -32.35
N GLN A 61 -14.80 7.38 -32.76
CA GLN A 61 -14.28 7.20 -34.11
C GLN A 61 -15.42 7.22 -35.14
N ASP A 62 -16.56 6.61 -34.84
CA ASP A 62 -17.76 6.62 -35.68
C ASP A 62 -18.35 8.04 -35.76
N PHE A 63 -18.42 8.79 -34.66
CA PHE A 63 -18.84 10.20 -34.68
C PHE A 63 -17.85 11.10 -35.40
N VAL A 64 -16.54 10.85 -35.27
CA VAL A 64 -15.51 11.61 -36.00
C VAL A 64 -15.54 11.25 -37.48
N LEU A 65 -15.71 9.98 -37.86
CA LEU A 65 -15.83 9.54 -39.25
C LEU A 65 -17.14 9.99 -39.88
N HIS A 66 -18.25 9.96 -39.13
CA HIS A 66 -19.53 10.49 -39.57
C HIS A 66 -19.50 12.01 -39.68
N GLY A 67 -18.85 12.70 -38.72
CA GLY A 67 -18.61 14.13 -38.79
C GLY A 67 -17.73 14.51 -39.98
N VAL A 68 -16.66 13.76 -40.23
CA VAL A 68 -15.73 13.98 -41.36
C VAL A 68 -16.38 13.67 -42.70
N SER A 69 -17.20 12.63 -42.83
CA SER A 69 -17.91 12.32 -44.09
C SER A 69 -19.00 13.33 -44.42
N GLN A 70 -19.76 13.79 -43.41
CA GLN A 70 -20.71 14.90 -43.59
C GLN A 70 -19.95 16.18 -43.95
N TYR A 71 -18.82 16.45 -43.28
CA TYR A 71 -17.97 17.60 -43.60
C TYR A 71 -17.41 17.52 -45.02
N GLN A 72 -16.95 16.35 -45.47
CA GLN A 72 -16.48 16.11 -46.84
C GLN A 72 -17.58 16.36 -47.87
N THR A 73 -18.83 16.00 -47.59
CA THR A 73 -19.97 16.27 -48.49
C THR A 73 -20.22 17.77 -48.65
N TYR A 74 -20.13 18.54 -47.55
CA TYR A 74 -20.23 20.00 -47.60
C TYR A 74 -18.99 20.65 -48.21
N GLU A 75 -17.80 20.09 -47.95
CA GLU A 75 -16.52 20.54 -48.48
C GLU A 75 -16.48 20.34 -49.99
N ASP A 76 -16.93 19.20 -50.51
CA ASP A 76 -17.02 18.92 -51.94
C ASP A 76 -18.11 19.77 -52.62
N ALA A 77 -19.26 20.01 -51.97
CA ALA A 77 -20.29 20.92 -52.48
C ALA A 77 -19.82 22.38 -52.53
N PHE A 78 -19.01 22.79 -51.56
CA PHE A 78 -18.41 24.13 -51.53
C PHE A 78 -17.30 24.27 -52.57
N PHE A 79 -16.38 23.30 -52.64
CA PHE A 79 -15.28 23.34 -53.60
C PHE A 79 -15.74 23.14 -55.04
N SER A 80 -16.80 22.37 -55.30
CA SER A 80 -17.39 22.27 -56.63
C SER A 80 -18.02 23.61 -57.04
N LYS A 81 -18.79 24.27 -56.17
CA LYS A 81 -19.31 25.62 -56.45
C LYS A 81 -18.21 26.65 -56.65
N VAL A 82 -17.17 26.64 -55.81
CA VAL A 82 -16.01 27.53 -55.96
C VAL A 82 -15.25 27.22 -57.23
N LYS A 83 -15.15 25.95 -57.65
CA LYS A 83 -14.52 25.53 -58.90
C LYS A 83 -15.35 25.94 -60.12
N ASP A 84 -16.67 25.84 -60.05
CA ASP A 84 -17.60 26.30 -61.09
C ASP A 84 -17.55 27.84 -61.21
N GLU A 85 -17.51 28.56 -60.08
CA GLU A 85 -17.28 30.01 -60.05
C GLU A 85 -15.87 30.38 -60.51
N LEU A 86 -14.84 29.56 -60.26
CA LEU A 86 -13.47 29.78 -60.75
C LEU A 86 -13.36 29.57 -62.26
N VAL A 87 -14.09 28.59 -62.80
CA VAL A 87 -14.25 28.38 -64.26
C VAL A 87 -15.01 29.55 -64.89
N SER A 88 -16.00 30.12 -64.19
CA SER A 88 -16.71 31.35 -64.59
C SER A 88 -15.84 32.62 -64.44
N ALA A 89 -14.94 32.67 -63.45
CA ALA A 89 -14.05 33.80 -63.19
C ALA A 89 -12.84 33.87 -64.14
N ARG A 90 -12.72 32.92 -65.06
CA ARG A 90 -11.82 32.99 -66.22
C ARG A 90 -12.07 34.25 -67.08
N GLU A 91 -13.24 34.88 -66.94
CA GLU A 91 -13.60 36.15 -67.56
C GLU A 91 -12.96 37.38 -66.87
N HIS A 92 -12.48 37.26 -65.62
CA HIS A 92 -11.81 38.32 -64.85
C HIS A 92 -10.53 37.80 -64.14
N PRO A 93 -9.42 37.59 -64.87
CA PRO A 93 -8.23 36.89 -64.38
C PRO A 93 -7.53 37.57 -63.19
N ALA A 94 -7.64 38.90 -63.06
CA ALA A 94 -6.98 39.64 -61.98
C ALA A 94 -7.68 39.48 -60.62
N ALA A 95 -9.02 39.46 -60.58
CA ALA A 95 -9.79 39.34 -59.33
C ALA A 95 -9.83 37.89 -58.82
N ALA A 96 -9.97 36.93 -59.74
CA ALA A 96 -10.00 35.50 -59.43
C ALA A 96 -8.71 35.03 -58.73
N THR A 97 -7.56 35.53 -59.18
CA THR A 97 -6.25 35.17 -58.62
C THR A 97 -6.12 35.62 -57.16
N GLY A 98 -6.63 36.81 -56.81
CA GLY A 98 -6.61 37.31 -55.43
C GLY A 98 -7.51 36.52 -54.47
N VAL A 99 -8.72 36.15 -54.91
CA VAL A 99 -9.65 35.33 -54.12
C VAL A 99 -9.11 33.91 -53.95
N ALA A 100 -8.55 33.31 -55.00
CA ALA A 100 -7.96 31.98 -54.94
C ALA A 100 -6.74 31.92 -53.99
N LEU A 101 -5.87 32.94 -54.00
CA LEU A 101 -4.72 33.00 -53.11
C LEU A 101 -5.11 33.17 -51.63
N THR A 102 -6.11 34.02 -51.34
CA THR A 102 -6.58 34.24 -49.95
C THR A 102 -7.33 33.03 -49.40
N ALA A 103 -8.19 32.40 -50.21
CA ALA A 103 -8.84 31.14 -49.85
C ALA A 103 -7.79 30.02 -49.64
N GLY A 104 -6.83 29.90 -50.55
CA GLY A 104 -5.74 28.93 -50.44
C GLY A 104 -4.91 29.09 -49.16
N LEU A 105 -4.64 30.32 -48.73
CA LEU A 105 -3.94 30.59 -47.48
C LEU A 105 -4.76 30.18 -46.24
N LEU A 106 -6.09 30.34 -46.29
CA LEU A 106 -6.98 29.97 -45.18
C LEU A 106 -7.16 28.46 -45.04
N PHE A 107 -7.17 27.73 -46.16
CA PHE A 107 -7.30 26.27 -46.20
C PHE A 107 -5.99 25.53 -45.86
N MET A 108 -4.84 26.19 -45.97
CA MET A 108 -3.56 25.61 -45.55
C MET A 108 -3.55 25.28 -44.05
N ARG A 109 -3.04 24.09 -43.70
CA ARG A 109 -3.03 23.58 -42.31
C ARG A 109 -2.29 24.48 -41.32
N GLY A 110 -1.27 25.21 -41.77
CA GLY A 110 -0.45 26.11 -40.94
C GLY A 110 -1.22 27.36 -40.47
N PRO A 111 -1.67 28.23 -41.40
CA PRO A 111 -2.42 29.46 -41.07
C PRO A 111 -3.69 29.19 -40.28
N ARG A 112 -4.44 28.12 -40.60
CA ARG A 112 -5.60 27.70 -39.82
C ARG A 112 -5.22 27.44 -38.35
N ARG A 113 -4.17 26.64 -38.09
CA ARG A 113 -3.72 26.35 -36.73
C ARG A 113 -3.18 27.59 -36.01
N PHE A 114 -2.53 28.49 -36.75
CA PHE A 114 -2.04 29.77 -36.23
C PHE A 114 -3.19 30.68 -35.81
N LEU A 115 -4.22 30.86 -36.66
CA LEU A 115 -5.42 31.61 -36.33
C LEU A 115 -6.16 31.00 -35.14
N PHE A 116 -6.40 29.69 -35.12
CA PHE A 116 -7.03 29.02 -33.97
C PHE A 116 -6.26 29.20 -32.66
N ARG A 117 -4.92 29.21 -32.71
CA ARG A 117 -4.08 29.42 -31.51
C ARG A 117 -4.10 30.88 -31.05
N HIS A 118 -4.12 31.84 -31.98
CA HIS A 118 -3.98 33.26 -31.66
C HIS A 118 -5.29 34.03 -31.48
N THR A 119 -6.38 33.67 -32.17
CA THR A 119 -7.65 34.43 -32.13
C THR A 119 -8.62 33.85 -31.11
N PHE A 120 -8.88 32.55 -31.14
CA PHE A 120 -9.84 31.91 -30.23
C PHE A 120 -9.36 31.83 -28.77
N GLY A 121 -8.05 31.86 -28.53
CA GLY A 121 -7.49 31.97 -27.18
C GLY A 121 -7.81 33.31 -26.50
N ARG A 122 -7.95 34.39 -27.29
CA ARG A 122 -8.24 35.75 -26.83
C ARG A 122 -9.74 36.06 -26.72
N LEU A 123 -10.59 35.22 -27.32
CA LEU A 123 -12.05 35.36 -27.29
C LEU A 123 -12.70 34.64 -26.10
N ARG A 124 -11.94 34.10 -25.15
CA ARG A 124 -12.50 33.67 -23.87
C ARG A 124 -12.99 34.92 -23.13
N SER A 125 -14.28 34.98 -22.82
CA SER A 125 -14.82 36.10 -22.06
C SER A 125 -14.13 36.17 -20.69
N GLU A 126 -13.80 37.39 -20.26
CA GLU A 126 -13.20 37.65 -18.95
C GLU A 126 -14.09 37.11 -17.83
N GLU A 127 -15.41 37.20 -18.02
CA GLU A 127 -16.43 36.63 -17.14
C GLU A 127 -16.30 35.11 -16.99
N ALA A 128 -16.07 34.36 -18.08
CA ALA A 128 -15.91 32.90 -18.01
C ALA A 128 -14.61 32.50 -17.29
N MET A 129 -13.55 33.31 -17.42
CA MET A 129 -12.30 33.11 -16.67
C MET A 129 -12.48 33.42 -15.19
N PHE A 130 -13.23 34.47 -14.85
CA PHE A 130 -13.54 34.85 -13.47
C PHE A 130 -14.42 33.81 -12.77
N VAL A 131 -15.52 33.37 -13.40
CA VAL A 131 -16.40 32.32 -12.86
C VAL A 131 -15.63 31.01 -12.64
N ARG A 132 -14.70 30.68 -13.54
CA ARG A 132 -13.82 29.52 -13.36
C ARG A 132 -12.87 29.69 -12.19
N ALA A 133 -12.27 30.87 -12.02
CA ALA A 133 -11.40 31.16 -10.90
C ALA A 133 -12.17 31.10 -9.56
N GLU A 134 -13.35 31.69 -9.50
CA GLU A 134 -14.23 31.65 -8.32
C GLU A 134 -14.62 30.22 -7.95
N LYS A 135 -15.02 29.41 -8.93
CA LYS A 135 -15.30 27.98 -8.69
C LYS A 135 -14.09 27.25 -8.12
N ASN A 136 -12.90 27.48 -8.68
CA ASN A 136 -11.67 26.85 -8.19
C ASN A 136 -11.34 27.29 -6.75
N VAL A 137 -11.52 28.57 -6.42
CA VAL A 137 -11.30 29.09 -5.05
C VAL A 137 -12.29 28.45 -4.08
N ASN A 138 -13.56 28.34 -4.47
CA ASN A 138 -14.59 27.71 -3.64
C ASN A 138 -14.32 26.21 -3.43
N GLU A 139 -13.93 25.48 -4.48
CA GLU A 139 -13.53 24.08 -4.39
C GLU A 139 -12.31 23.89 -3.48
N LEU A 140 -11.29 24.75 -3.63
CA LEU A 140 -10.12 24.75 -2.76
C LEU A 140 -10.49 25.04 -1.30
N ASN A 141 -11.36 26.01 -1.04
CA ASN A 141 -11.80 26.33 0.32
C ASN A 141 -12.54 25.14 0.96
N LEU A 142 -13.46 24.51 0.24
CA LEU A 142 -14.15 23.30 0.68
C LEU A 142 -13.17 22.15 0.97
N SER A 143 -12.21 21.92 0.07
CA SER A 143 -11.17 20.90 0.28
C SER A 143 -10.30 21.21 1.50
N GLY A 144 -9.95 22.48 1.72
CA GLY A 144 -9.19 22.94 2.88
C GLY A 144 -9.95 22.76 4.19
N GLU A 145 -11.25 23.01 4.21
CA GLU A 145 -12.11 22.76 5.37
C GLU A 145 -12.24 21.27 5.69
N LEU A 146 -12.44 20.43 4.67
CA LEU A 146 -12.48 18.97 4.84
C LEU A 146 -11.15 18.46 5.39
N MET A 147 -10.02 18.90 4.81
CA MET A 147 -8.69 18.53 5.28
C MET A 147 -8.45 18.97 6.73
N LYS A 148 -8.90 20.16 7.14
CA LYS A 148 -8.83 20.60 8.54
C LYS A 148 -9.63 19.70 9.47
N LYS A 149 -10.85 19.29 9.08
CA LYS A 149 -11.71 18.41 9.89
C LYS A 149 -11.10 17.00 10.01
N GLU A 150 -10.63 16.44 8.91
CA GLU A 150 -9.97 15.14 8.89
C GLU A 150 -8.65 15.15 9.67
N SER A 151 -7.85 16.21 9.52
CA SER A 151 -6.61 16.39 10.29
C SER A 151 -6.87 16.42 11.79
N LYS A 152 -7.87 17.19 12.26
CA LYS A 152 -8.25 17.20 13.68
C LYS A 152 -8.65 15.81 14.18
N LYS A 153 -9.49 15.10 13.41
CA LYS A 153 -9.93 13.74 13.75
C LYS A 153 -8.77 12.75 13.82
N LEU A 154 -7.80 12.86 12.91
CA LEU A 154 -6.60 12.01 12.91
C LEU A 154 -5.67 12.33 14.08
N LEU A 155 -5.48 13.61 14.41
CA LEU A 155 -4.70 14.03 15.58
C LEU A 155 -5.33 13.55 16.89
N GLU A 156 -6.65 13.66 17.04
CA GLU A 156 -7.38 13.14 18.20
C GLU A 156 -7.21 11.63 18.33
N ARG A 157 -7.34 10.88 17.22
CA ARG A 157 -7.12 9.42 17.21
C ARG A 157 -5.68 9.05 17.54
N ALA A 158 -4.70 9.78 17.01
CA ALA A 158 -3.29 9.56 17.29
C ALA A 158 -2.98 9.81 18.78
N ALA A 159 -3.50 10.90 19.36
CA ALA A 159 -3.32 11.22 20.77
C ALA A 159 -3.99 10.19 21.70
N LEU A 160 -5.15 9.64 21.31
CA LEU A 160 -5.78 8.55 22.04
C LEU A 160 -4.96 7.25 21.95
N ALA A 161 -4.52 6.89 20.75
CA ALA A 161 -3.68 5.71 20.53
C ALA A 161 -2.36 5.79 21.30
N GLU A 162 -1.74 6.97 21.37
CA GLU A 162 -0.54 7.21 22.18
C GLU A 162 -0.81 6.96 23.67
N LYS A 163 -1.90 7.51 24.22
CA LYS A 163 -2.28 7.28 25.61
C LYS A 163 -2.54 5.81 25.91
N GLU A 164 -3.23 5.11 25.01
CA GLU A 164 -3.50 3.67 25.14
C GLU A 164 -2.22 2.84 25.04
N MET A 165 -1.28 3.21 24.17
CA MET A 165 0.02 2.54 24.03
C MET A 165 0.85 2.69 25.30
N ILE A 166 0.97 3.92 25.83
CA ILE A 166 1.69 4.18 27.10
C ILE A 166 1.04 3.39 28.24
N ARG A 167 -0.29 3.42 28.32
CA ARG A 167 -1.02 2.63 29.32
C ARG A 167 -0.74 1.13 29.17
N GLY A 168 -0.84 0.59 27.96
CA GLY A 168 -0.56 -0.81 27.67
C GLY A 168 0.87 -1.22 28.04
N GLU A 169 1.85 -0.35 27.75
CA GLU A 169 3.24 -0.55 28.14
C GLU A 169 3.39 -0.63 29.67
N THR A 170 2.77 0.29 30.41
CA THR A 170 2.81 0.28 31.88
C THR A 170 2.13 -0.95 32.49
N GLU A 171 1.00 -1.39 31.93
CA GLU A 171 0.30 -2.59 32.36
C GLU A 171 1.15 -3.84 32.08
N LEU A 172 1.78 -3.92 30.90
CA LEU A 172 2.65 -5.04 30.52
C LEU A 172 3.91 -5.10 31.40
N LYS A 173 4.52 -3.95 31.70
CA LYS A 173 5.65 -3.84 32.63
C LYS A 173 5.27 -4.29 34.04
N ASN A 174 4.11 -3.88 34.55
CA ASN A 174 3.63 -4.29 35.86
C ASN A 174 3.34 -5.80 35.93
N ALA A 175 2.66 -6.35 34.92
CA ALA A 175 2.42 -7.79 34.82
C ALA A 175 3.73 -8.58 34.71
N GLY A 176 4.67 -8.11 33.87
CA GLY A 176 6.01 -8.67 33.77
C GLY A 176 6.73 -8.71 35.12
N ASN A 177 6.72 -7.61 35.87
CA ASN A 177 7.31 -7.53 37.20
C ASN A 177 6.70 -8.53 38.18
N GLN A 178 5.37 -8.72 38.13
CA GLN A 178 4.69 -9.71 38.96
C GLN A 178 5.10 -11.14 38.59
N VAL A 179 5.17 -11.47 37.29
CA VAL A 179 5.64 -12.78 36.81
C VAL A 179 7.10 -13.01 37.22
N GLN A 180 7.96 -12.00 37.12
CA GLN A 180 9.36 -12.10 37.54
C GLN A 180 9.48 -12.34 39.06
N ARG A 181 8.68 -11.67 39.88
CA ARG A 181 8.62 -11.91 41.33
C ARG A 181 8.14 -13.33 41.64
N LEU A 182 7.10 -13.79 40.95
CA LEU A 182 6.57 -15.15 41.12
C LEU A 182 7.60 -16.20 40.68
N ALA A 183 8.32 -15.99 39.58
CA ALA A 183 9.40 -16.85 39.13
C ALA A 183 10.53 -16.96 40.17
N LYS A 184 10.90 -15.83 40.81
CA LYS A 184 11.86 -15.82 41.92
C LYS A 184 11.36 -16.57 43.15
N GLN A 185 10.06 -16.49 43.46
CA GLN A 185 9.45 -17.25 44.56
C GLN A 185 9.42 -18.75 44.25
N VAL A 186 8.98 -19.13 43.05
CA VAL A 186 8.99 -20.53 42.59
C VAL A 186 10.40 -21.10 42.59
N TYR A 187 11.42 -20.31 42.20
CA TYR A 187 12.81 -20.74 42.31
C TYR A 187 13.22 -21.07 43.76
N LYS A 188 12.84 -20.24 44.74
CA LYS A 188 13.13 -20.53 46.15
C LYS A 188 12.44 -21.80 46.65
N VAL A 189 11.19 -22.03 46.22
CA VAL A 189 10.45 -23.25 46.57
C VAL A 189 11.04 -24.47 45.86
N GLU A 190 11.46 -24.34 44.60
CA GLU A 190 12.17 -25.36 43.83
C GLU A 190 13.46 -25.78 44.55
N THR A 191 14.26 -24.83 45.02
CA THR A 191 15.50 -25.13 45.77
C THR A 191 15.20 -25.80 47.11
N GLN A 192 14.19 -25.33 47.86
CA GLN A 192 13.79 -25.99 49.12
C GLN A 192 13.27 -27.42 48.90
N ALA A 193 12.53 -27.66 47.82
CA ALA A 193 12.08 -29.00 47.45
C ALA A 193 13.26 -29.90 47.05
N ALA A 194 14.28 -29.35 46.36
CA ALA A 194 15.49 -30.08 46.03
C ALA A 194 16.31 -30.44 47.28
N ASP A 195 16.47 -29.50 48.22
CA ASP A 195 17.16 -29.73 49.49
C ASP A 195 16.43 -30.79 50.34
N LEU A 196 15.09 -30.73 50.39
CA LEU A 196 14.27 -31.75 51.06
C LEU A 196 14.41 -33.12 50.41
N MET A 197 14.46 -33.18 49.07
CA MET A 197 14.65 -34.43 48.33
C MET A 197 16.01 -35.06 48.62
N GLU A 198 17.07 -34.24 48.74
CA GLU A 198 18.41 -34.70 49.12
C GLU A 198 18.42 -35.21 50.58
N GLY A 199 17.81 -34.48 51.52
CA GLY A 199 17.69 -34.95 52.91
C GLY A 199 16.89 -36.26 53.03
N LEU A 200 15.81 -36.41 52.26
CA LEU A 200 15.06 -37.67 52.20
C LEU A 200 15.88 -38.82 51.62
N ARG A 201 16.90 -38.55 50.79
CA ARG A 201 17.77 -39.55 50.16
C ARG A 201 18.61 -40.32 51.17
N GLU A 202 18.98 -39.68 52.26
CA GLU A 202 19.80 -40.25 53.34
C GLU A 202 19.02 -41.22 54.23
N ILE A 203 17.69 -41.11 54.30
CA ILE A 203 16.85 -41.93 55.19
C ILE A 203 16.38 -43.21 54.48
N PRO A 204 16.84 -44.42 54.88
CA PRO A 204 16.32 -45.66 54.33
C PRO A 204 14.96 -46.00 54.98
N GLY A 205 13.86 -45.84 54.23
CA GLY A 205 12.51 -46.18 54.71
C GLY A 205 11.44 -46.19 53.61
N ARG A 206 10.40 -47.02 53.77
CA ARG A 206 9.31 -47.15 52.77
C ARG A 206 8.47 -45.87 52.65
N GLU A 207 8.25 -45.16 53.75
CA GLU A 207 7.55 -43.86 53.75
C GLU A 207 8.40 -42.76 53.13
N ALA A 208 9.70 -42.73 53.43
CA ALA A 208 10.65 -41.82 52.81
C ALA A 208 10.69 -42.01 51.27
N LEU A 209 10.63 -43.25 50.77
CA LEU A 209 10.57 -43.52 49.33
C LEU A 209 9.32 -42.94 48.66
N LYS A 210 8.15 -43.00 49.31
CA LYS A 210 6.92 -42.37 48.79
C LYS A 210 7.06 -40.86 48.74
N LEU A 211 7.53 -40.25 49.84
CA LEU A 211 7.78 -38.81 49.91
C LEU A 211 8.80 -38.34 48.87
N ARG A 212 9.85 -39.12 48.60
CA ARG A 212 10.82 -38.81 47.53
C ARG A 212 10.14 -38.72 46.17
N ALA A 213 9.26 -39.65 45.84
CA ALA A 213 8.54 -39.64 44.56
C ALA A 213 7.63 -38.40 44.46
N GLU A 214 6.92 -38.06 45.53
CA GLU A 214 6.07 -36.87 45.60
C GLU A 214 6.88 -35.58 45.47
N VAL A 215 7.94 -35.40 46.26
CA VAL A 215 8.80 -34.21 46.21
C VAL A 215 9.51 -34.09 44.87
N ALA A 216 9.98 -35.20 44.27
CA ALA A 216 10.57 -35.20 42.94
C ALA A 216 9.55 -34.77 41.86
N SER A 217 8.31 -35.24 41.96
CA SER A 217 7.24 -34.81 41.06
C SER A 217 6.95 -33.31 41.20
N MET A 218 6.90 -32.80 42.43
CA MET A 218 6.67 -31.39 42.73
C MET A 218 7.82 -30.51 42.22
N ALA A 219 9.07 -30.89 42.48
CA ALA A 219 10.25 -30.18 41.97
C ALA A 219 10.26 -30.13 40.44
N SER A 220 9.92 -31.23 39.78
CA SER A 220 9.84 -31.26 38.31
C SER A 220 8.75 -30.34 37.74
N LEU A 221 7.61 -30.22 38.44
CA LEU A 221 6.52 -29.34 38.07
C LEU A 221 6.89 -27.87 38.27
N LEU A 222 7.50 -27.52 39.40
CA LEU A 222 7.97 -26.16 39.69
C LEU A 222 9.03 -25.71 38.67
N LYS A 223 9.97 -26.60 38.31
CA LYS A 223 10.97 -26.33 37.27
C LYS A 223 10.33 -26.03 35.91
N ARG A 224 9.30 -26.80 35.52
CA ARG A 224 8.53 -26.55 34.28
C ARG A 224 7.78 -25.23 34.34
N GLN A 225 7.11 -24.93 35.45
CA GLN A 225 6.38 -23.67 35.65
C GLN A 225 7.33 -22.46 35.56
N ARG A 226 8.49 -22.55 36.20
CA ARG A 226 9.54 -21.54 36.10
C ARG A 226 9.99 -21.31 34.66
N ALA A 227 10.34 -22.37 33.94
CA ALA A 227 10.75 -22.25 32.54
C ALA A 227 9.66 -21.64 31.65
N MET A 228 8.38 -21.89 31.95
CA MET A 228 7.27 -21.23 31.26
C MET A 228 7.18 -19.73 31.60
N MET A 229 7.32 -19.36 32.87
CA MET A 229 7.33 -17.95 33.30
C MET A 229 8.51 -17.18 32.69
N ASP A 230 9.70 -17.76 32.68
CA ASP A 230 10.90 -17.16 32.06
C ASP A 230 10.69 -16.93 30.56
N LYS A 231 10.05 -17.88 29.85
CA LYS A 231 9.66 -17.69 28.45
C LYS A 231 8.68 -16.52 28.25
N GLN A 232 7.73 -16.32 29.16
CA GLN A 232 6.81 -15.19 29.07
C GLN A 232 7.53 -13.86 29.32
N ILE A 233 8.45 -13.81 30.28
CA ILE A 233 9.29 -12.63 30.54
C ILE A 233 10.12 -12.29 29.30
N MET A 234 10.73 -13.29 28.66
CA MET A 234 11.49 -13.09 27.41
C MET A 234 10.61 -12.52 26.30
N LYS A 235 9.39 -13.04 26.10
CA LYS A 235 8.44 -12.49 25.12
C LYS A 235 8.09 -11.03 25.40
N ILE A 236 7.91 -10.65 26.67
CA ILE A 236 7.64 -9.25 27.03
C ILE A 236 8.86 -8.37 26.71
N SER A 237 10.07 -8.87 26.98
CA SER A 237 11.30 -8.15 26.65
C SER A 237 11.55 -8.01 25.14
N GLU A 238 11.17 -9.01 24.33
CA GLU A 238 11.24 -8.97 22.86
C GLU A 238 10.31 -7.90 22.27
N LEU A 239 9.25 -7.51 22.99
CA LEU A 239 8.36 -6.39 22.63
C LEU A 239 8.95 -5.02 23.00
N GLY A 240 10.18 -4.97 23.53
CA GLY A 240 10.87 -3.73 23.91
C GLY A 240 10.53 -3.23 25.32
N VAL A 241 9.73 -3.97 26.09
CA VAL A 241 9.36 -3.57 27.46
C VAL A 241 10.36 -4.13 28.47
N SER A 242 10.97 -3.24 29.25
CA SER A 242 11.88 -3.63 30.34
C SER A 242 11.13 -4.19 31.55
N VAL A 243 11.44 -5.43 31.92
CA VAL A 243 10.87 -6.20 33.04
C VAL A 243 11.98 -6.69 33.96
#